data_AF-A0A8T7GWC1-F1
#
_entry.id   AF-A0A8T7GWC1-F1
#
_cell.length_a   1.000
_cell.length_b   1.000
_cell.length_c   1.000
_cell.angle_alpha   90.00
_cell.angle_beta   90.00
_cell.angle_gamma   90.00
#
_symmetry.space_group_name_H-M   'P 1'
#
loop_
_entity.id
_entity.type
_entity.pdbx_description
1 polymer ?
#
loop_
_entity_poly.entity_id
_entity_poly.type
_entity_poly.pdbx_seq_one_letter_code
_entity_poly.pdbx_strand_id
1 'polypeptide(L)' 'MALRAVGAVLTVVGLLLFAYAFAVGAQKGVIGSEKQWTGDAVAVLAGWFLLMIGPALYFGKTPSSIVQAVGEAREETG' A
#
# COMPACT_ATOMS: atom_id res chain seq x y z
N MET A 1 -3.69 16.96 12.98
CA MET A 1 -3.13 15.93 13.88
C MET A 1 -3.80 14.58 13.66
N ALA A 2 -5.13 14.45 13.86
CA ALA A 2 -5.85 13.19 13.74
C ALA A 2 -5.67 12.47 12.38
N LEU A 3 -5.74 13.20 11.26
CA LEU A 3 -5.61 12.61 9.91
C LEU A 3 -4.24 11.95 9.67
N ARG A 4 -3.18 12.52 10.25
CA ARG A 4 -1.83 11.95 10.17
C ARG A 4 -1.73 10.67 11.00
N ALA A 5 -2.24 10.68 12.23
CA ALA A 5 -2.26 9.47 13.05
C ALA A 5 -3.03 8.33 12.37
N VAL A 6 -4.17 8.63 11.74
CA VAL A 6 -4.92 7.66 10.93
C VAL A 6 -4.08 7.16 9.76
N GLY A 7 -3.42 8.05 9.00
CA GLY A 7 -2.52 7.65 7.92
C GLY A 7 -1.43 6.68 8.35
N ALA A 8 -0.75 6.96 9.48
CA ALA A 8 0.27 6.07 10.04
C ALA A 8 -0.29 4.70 10.42
N VAL A 9 -1.45 4.66 11.09
CA VAL A 9 -2.11 3.41 11.46
C VAL A 9 -2.48 2.61 10.23
N LEU A 10 -3.06 3.25 9.21
CA LEU A 10 -3.42 2.57 7.96
C LEU A 10 -2.18 1.99 7.26
N THR A 11 -1.07 2.73 7.23
CA THR A 11 0.20 2.21 6.68
C THR A 11 0.70 0.99 7.46
N VAL A 12 0.72 1.05 8.79
CA VAL A 12 1.17 -0.07 9.64
C VAL A 12 0.26 -1.29 9.46
N VAL A 13 -1.05 -1.09 9.46
CA VAL A 13 -2.02 -2.18 9.23
C VAL A 13 -1.85 -2.77 7.84
N GLY A 14 -1.60 -1.94 6.81
CA GLY A 14 -1.30 -2.41 5.46
C GLY A 14 -0.05 -3.29 5.39
N LEU A 15 1.03 -2.88 6.05
CA LEU A 15 2.26 -3.69 6.16
C LEU A 15 2.00 -5.03 6.86
N LEU A 16 1.24 -5.02 7.96
CA LEU A 16 0.90 -6.24 8.69
C LEU A 16 0.06 -7.20 7.87
N LEU A 17 -0.89 -6.71 7.07
CA LEU A 17 -1.69 -7.54 6.16
C LEU A 17 -0.83 -8.20 5.09
N PHE A 18 0.15 -7.49 4.54
CA PHE A 18 1.13 -8.07 3.63
C PHE A 18 1.99 -9.14 4.32
N ALA A 19 2.52 -8.85 5.51
CA ALA A 19 3.31 -9.81 6.28
C ALA A 19 2.51 -11.09 6.57
N TYR A 20 1.23 -10.95 6.94
CA TYR A 20 0.31 -12.07 7.10
C TYR A 20 0.13 -12.86 5.80
N ALA A 21 -0.15 -12.19 4.69
CA ALA A 21 -0.34 -12.85 3.39
C ALA A 21 0.91 -13.61 2.94
N PHE A 22 2.11 -13.04 3.15
CA PHE A 22 3.37 -13.72 2.87
C PHE A 22 3.59 -14.94 3.79
N ALA A 23 3.31 -14.82 5.09
CA ALA A 23 3.45 -15.94 6.02
C ALA A 23 2.50 -17.10 5.65
N VAL A 24 1.25 -16.78 5.33
CA VAL A 24 0.25 -17.78 4.92
C VAL A 24 0.58 -18.36 3.53
N GLY A 25 1.03 -17.52 2.59
CA GLY A 25 1.47 -17.94 1.27
C GLY A 25 2.66 -18.88 1.32
N ALA A 26 3.65 -18.58 2.18
CA ALA A 26 4.82 -19.44 2.39
C ALA A 26 4.44 -20.81 2.98
N GLN A 27 3.44 -20.86 3.87
CA GLN A 27 2.95 -22.13 4.43
C GLN A 27 2.14 -22.95 3.43
N LYS A 28 1.34 -22.30 2.59
CA LYS A 28 0.46 -22.97 1.59
C LYS A 28 1.17 -23.25 0.26
N GLY A 29 2.31 -22.62 0.01
CA GLY A 29 3.02 -22.64 -1.28
C GLY A 29 2.35 -21.81 -2.39
N VAL A 30 1.19 -21.21 -2.11
CA VAL A 30 0.42 -20.38 -3.05
C VAL A 30 -0.27 -19.23 -2.31
N ILE A 31 -0.38 -18.09 -2.96
CA ILE A 31 -1.22 -16.96 -2.52
C ILE A 31 -2.43 -16.91 -3.47
N GLY A 32 -3.63 -16.91 -2.90
CA GLY A 32 -4.87 -16.95 -3.65
C GLY A 32 -5.33 -18.36 -4.01
N SER A 33 -6.54 -18.43 -4.57
CA SER A 33 -7.07 -19.61 -5.24
C SER A 33 -7.97 -19.14 -6.37
N GLU A 34 -7.88 -19.77 -7.54
CA GLU A 34 -8.78 -19.51 -8.66
C GLU A 34 -10.21 -20.02 -8.40
N LYS A 35 -10.37 -20.94 -7.43
CA LYS A 35 -11.65 -21.57 -7.13
C LYS A 35 -12.48 -20.79 -6.12
N GLN A 36 -11.83 -20.01 -5.26
CA GLN A 36 -12.50 -19.27 -4.19
C GLN A 36 -11.63 -18.14 -3.66
N TRP A 37 -12.28 -17.09 -3.17
CA TRP A 37 -11.61 -16.00 -2.48
C TRP A 37 -10.94 -16.51 -1.20
N THR A 38 -9.63 -16.35 -1.11
CA THR A 38 -8.86 -16.72 0.09
C THR A 38 -8.54 -15.49 0.92
N GLY A 39 -8.48 -15.66 2.25
CA GLY A 39 -8.17 -14.56 3.16
C GLY A 39 -6.81 -13.92 2.91
N ASP A 40 -5.83 -14.68 2.41
CA ASP A 40 -4.52 -14.18 1.99
C ASP A 40 -4.60 -13.27 0.76
N ALA A 41 -5.38 -13.61 -0.27
CA ALA A 41 -5.60 -12.72 -1.42
C ALA A 41 -6.33 -11.43 -1.02
N VAL A 42 -7.33 -11.53 -0.13
CA VAL A 42 -8.04 -10.36 0.42
C VAL A 42 -7.07 -9.49 1.24
N ALA A 43 -6.21 -10.10 2.04
CA ALA A 43 -5.21 -9.38 2.83
C ALA A 43 -4.21 -8.63 1.95
N VAL A 44 -3.77 -9.22 0.83
CA VAL A 44 -2.93 -8.52 -0.16
C VAL A 44 -3.65 -7.32 -0.75
N LEU A 45 -4.90 -7.49 -1.21
CA LEU A 45 -5.67 -6.41 -1.82
C LEU A 45 -5.96 -5.28 -0.82
N ALA A 46 -6.46 -5.61 0.37
CA ALA A 46 -6.73 -4.64 1.42
C ALA A 46 -5.44 -3.93 1.85
N GLY A 47 -4.36 -4.69 2.07
CA GLY A 47 -3.04 -4.17 2.40
C GLY A 47 -2.52 -3.21 1.34
N TRP A 48 -2.75 -3.50 0.05
CA TRP A 48 -2.33 -2.63 -1.05
C TRP A 48 -3.04 -1.27 -1.01
N PHE A 49 -4.36 -1.25 -0.85
CA PHE A 49 -5.11 -0.01 -0.72
C PHE A 49 -4.68 0.80 0.51
N LEU A 50 -4.48 0.13 1.64
CA LEU A 50 -4.00 0.73 2.88
C LEU A 50 -2.60 1.35 2.73
N LEU A 51 -1.71 0.70 1.97
CA LEU A 51 -0.37 1.21 1.68
C LEU A 51 -0.35 2.37 0.68
N MET A 52 -1.36 2.51 -0.18
CA MET A 52 -1.49 3.70 -1.03
C MET A 52 -2.10 4.87 -0.25
N ILE A 53 -3.17 4.63 0.50
CA ILE A 53 -3.94 5.67 1.18
C ILE A 53 -3.24 6.14 2.47
N GLY A 54 -2.65 5.22 3.24
CA GLY A 54 -2.01 5.52 4.52
C GLY A 54 -0.92 6.59 4.42
N PRO A 55 0.11 6.42 3.56
CA PRO A 55 1.14 7.43 3.35
C PRO A 55 0.58 8.73 2.80
N ALA A 56 -0.39 8.68 1.88
CA ALA A 56 -1.02 9.88 1.32
C ALA A 56 -1.68 10.73 2.43
N LEU A 57 -2.39 10.08 3.36
CA LEU A 57 -3.00 10.74 4.53
C LEU A 57 -1.97 11.16 5.59
N TYR A 58 -0.89 10.38 5.75
CA TYR A 58 0.17 10.65 6.72
C TYR A 58 0.99 11.89 6.35
N PHE A 59 1.46 11.93 5.10
CA PHE A 59 2.28 13.03 4.63
C PHE A 59 1.42 14.26 4.28
N GLY A 60 0.19 14.07 3.80
CA GLY A 60 -0.80 15.12 3.56
C GLY A 60 -0.43 16.12 2.45
N LYS A 61 0.79 16.03 1.91
CA LYS A 61 1.34 16.73 0.74
C LYS A 61 2.27 15.76 0.04
N THR A 62 2.24 15.72 -1.28
CA THR A 62 3.20 14.96 -2.09
C THR A 62 4.62 15.43 -1.73
N PRO A 63 5.56 14.52 -1.43
CA PRO A 63 6.95 14.88 -1.18
C PRO A 63 7.49 15.74 -2.31
N SER A 64 8.23 16.81 -1.99
CA SER A 64 8.79 17.73 -2.98
C SER A 64 9.66 17.01 -4.03
N SER A 65 10.30 15.90 -3.66
CA SER A 65 11.06 15.04 -4.57
C SER A 65 10.21 14.40 -5.68
N ILE A 66 8.97 14.03 -5.39
CA ILE A 66 8.03 13.48 -6.40
C ILE A 66 7.46 14.62 -7.25
N VAL A 67 7.18 15.77 -6.65
CA VAL A 67 6.73 16.97 -7.40
C VAL A 67 7.80 17.40 -8.40
N GLN A 68 9.07 17.37 -8.00
CA GLN A 68 10.20 17.70 -8.85
C GLN A 68 10.38 16.67 -9.98
N ALA A 69 10.32 15.37 -9.66
CA ALA A 69 10.39 14.31 -10.67
C ALA A 69 9.25 14.36 -11.71
N VAL A 70 8.02 14.69 -11.28
CA VAL A 70 6.88 14.86 -12.18
C VAL A 70 6.97 16.17 -12.99
N GLY A 71 7.57 17.21 -12.41
CA GLY A 71 7.85 18.48 -13.09
C GLY A 71 8.87 18.32 -14.21
N GLU A 72 10.00 17.67 -13.93
CA GLU A 72 11.07 17.40 -14.91
C GLU A 72 10.58 16.50 -16.06
N ALA A 73 9.81 15.45 -15.75
CA ALA A 73 9.21 14.57 -16.76
C ALA A 73 8.26 15.30 -17.73
N ARG A 74 7.69 16.45 -17.31
CA ARG A 74 6.81 17.29 -18.14
C ARG A 74 7.60 18.24 -19.05
N GLU A 75 8.82 18.61 -18.69
CA GLU A 75 9.69 19.42 -19.54
C GLU A 75 10.34 18.61 -20.67
N GLU A 76 10.60 17.31 -20.46
CA GLU A 76 11.17 16.42 -21.48
C GLU A 76 10.16 16.00 -22.59
N THR A 77 8.88 16.27 -22.40
CA THR A 77 7.79 15.89 -23.33
C THR A 77 7.09 17.07 -24.01
N GLY A 78 7.54 18.30 -23.77
CA GLY A 78 7.05 19.53 -24.42
C GLY A 78 7.98 20.04 -25.51
#